data_AF-V7I5I2-F1
#
_entry.id   AF-V7I5I2-F1
#
_cell.length_a   1.000
_cell.length_b   1.000
_cell.length_c   1.000
_cell.angle_alpha   90.00
_cell.angle_beta   90.00
_cell.angle_gamma   90.00
#
_symmetry.space_group_name_H-M   'P 1'
#
loop_
_entity.id
_entity.type
_entity.pdbx_description
1 polymer ?
#
loop_
_entity_poly.entity_id
_entity_poly.type
_entity_poly.pdbx_seq_one_letter_code
_entity_poly.pdbx_strand_id
1 'polypeptide(L)'
;MDKKEVIKAVEEKLGAKAKYKGAPTFSYEITDGKTTYTITRIGEVLDSNGVERFVEDILNSGSTEDEITFTERELMGESPSTQKGAIVISLQGHTGATIRNLINMLASKQKLLALALGVDWQPVGTGVAEELAEAKVTDLKELEANLEPLRPSLKAFQINLSGPVPIAEFCADSISEDKVKALREVLKAAANQARQLKYASSKVSQEDNPKYALRVWLIRLGLNGSEHKGTRAALLKGLGGNSAFRGVEPKIEK
;
A
#
# COMPACT_ATOMS: atom_id res chain seq x y z
N MET A 1 -6.57 -5.51 25.54
CA MET A 1 -5.38 -6.01 26.27
C MET A 1 -5.26 -5.25 27.57
N ASP A 2 -4.76 -5.88 28.63
CA ASP A 2 -4.46 -5.16 29.87
C ASP A 2 -3.19 -4.29 29.70
N LYS A 3 -3.12 -3.15 30.39
CA LYS A 3 -2.00 -2.19 30.26
C LYS A 3 -0.63 -2.84 30.46
N LYS A 4 -0.54 -3.79 31.39
CA LYS A 4 0.71 -4.52 31.67
C LYS A 4 1.12 -5.43 30.52
N GLU A 5 0.15 -6.03 29.82
CA GLU A 5 0.39 -6.87 28.64
C GLU A 5 0.92 -6.02 27.49
N VAL A 6 0.33 -4.84 27.28
CA VAL A 6 0.77 -3.88 26.24
C VAL A 6 2.21 -3.41 26.50
N ILE A 7 2.52 -3.01 27.73
CA ILE A 7 3.89 -2.58 28.09
C ILE A 7 4.89 -3.71 27.84
N LYS A 8 4.59 -4.93 28.32
CA LYS A 8 5.50 -6.07 28.16
C LYS A 8 5.73 -6.43 26.69
N ALA A 9 4.66 -6.42 25.88
CA ALA A 9 4.74 -6.72 24.45
C ALA A 9 5.60 -5.69 23.69
N VAL A 10 5.45 -4.40 24.01
CA VAL A 10 6.24 -3.33 23.38
C VAL A 10 7.69 -3.33 23.87
N GLU A 11 7.95 -3.61 25.17
CA GLU A 11 9.31 -3.76 25.72
C GLU A 11 10.08 -4.94 25.07
N GLU A 12 9.42 -6.09 24.90
CA GLU A 12 10.01 -7.28 24.29
C GLU A 12 10.36 -7.03 22.81
N LYS A 13 9.51 -6.32 22.08
CA LYS A 13 9.74 -6.04 20.66
C LYS A 13 10.81 -4.97 20.42
N LEU A 14 10.79 -3.89 21.21
CA LEU A 14 11.72 -2.76 21.04
C LEU A 14 13.05 -2.97 21.78
N GLY A 15 13.18 -4.06 22.56
CA GLY A 15 14.38 -4.33 23.37
C GLY A 15 14.69 -3.26 24.41
N ALA A 16 13.73 -2.37 24.70
CA ALA A 16 13.90 -1.18 25.53
C ALA A 16 12.91 -1.22 26.71
N LYS A 17 13.39 -0.83 27.90
CA LYS A 17 12.56 -0.83 29.12
C LYS A 17 11.67 0.40 29.19
N ALA A 18 10.44 0.20 29.63
CA ALA A 18 9.46 1.25 29.83
C ALA A 18 9.84 2.13 31.03
N LYS A 19 9.88 3.43 30.79
CA LYS A 19 10.12 4.44 31.82
C LYS A 19 8.79 5.03 32.28
N TYR A 20 8.47 4.83 33.55
CA TYR A 20 7.27 5.38 34.15
C TYR A 20 7.41 6.90 34.39
N LYS A 21 6.43 7.69 33.93
CA LYS A 21 6.46 9.17 33.98
C LYS A 21 5.82 9.78 35.24
N GLY A 22 5.24 8.96 36.11
CA GLY A 22 4.63 9.43 37.36
C GLY A 22 3.28 10.14 37.16
N ALA A 23 2.79 10.76 38.22
CA ALA A 23 1.54 11.53 38.20
C ALA A 23 1.74 12.91 37.52
N PRO A 24 0.71 13.53 36.90
CA PRO A 24 -0.70 13.13 36.88
C PRO A 24 -1.08 12.19 35.72
N THR A 25 -0.19 11.92 34.77
CA THR A 25 -0.50 11.18 33.53
C THR A 25 -0.46 9.67 33.69
N PHE A 26 0.31 9.14 34.65
CA PHE A 26 0.51 7.70 34.88
C PHE A 26 0.96 6.93 33.62
N SER A 27 1.61 7.62 32.69
CA SER A 27 2.04 7.09 31.39
C SER A 27 3.41 6.43 31.47
N TYR A 28 3.70 5.59 30.47
CA TYR A 28 4.98 4.93 30.30
C TYR A 28 5.57 5.33 28.95
N GLU A 29 6.86 5.63 28.90
CA GLU A 29 7.58 5.91 27.66
C GLU A 29 8.54 4.77 27.34
N ILE A 30 8.54 4.31 26.09
CA ILE A 30 9.50 3.34 25.56
C ILE A 30 10.18 3.97 24.34
N THR A 31 11.51 3.97 24.33
CA THR A 31 12.30 4.60 23.26
C THR A 31 13.23 3.57 22.62
N ASP A 32 13.10 3.38 21.30
CA ASP A 32 13.89 2.45 20.49
C ASP A 32 15.03 3.16 19.71
N GLY A 33 15.57 4.24 20.27
CA GLY A 33 16.59 5.07 19.64
C GLY A 33 16.14 5.92 18.43
N LYS A 34 15.12 5.50 17.67
CA LYS A 34 14.53 6.23 16.53
C LYS A 34 13.18 6.88 16.86
N THR A 35 12.33 6.19 17.61
CA THR A 35 10.95 6.63 17.91
C THR A 35 10.67 6.45 19.41
N THR A 36 9.91 7.38 20.00
CA THR A 36 9.42 7.27 21.38
C THR A 36 7.93 7.01 21.36
N TYR A 37 7.51 5.95 22.03
CA TYR A 37 6.11 5.60 22.21
C TYR A 37 5.66 5.93 23.62
N THR A 38 4.47 6.50 23.77
CA THR A 38 3.85 6.83 25.05
C THR A 38 2.63 5.95 25.26
N ILE A 39 2.64 5.12 26.29
CA ILE A 39 1.53 4.26 26.69
C ILE A 39 0.73 4.97 27.78
N THR A 40 -0.54 5.23 27.52
CA THR A 40 -1.43 5.95 28.44
C THR A 40 -1.89 5.08 29.61
N ARG A 41 -2.52 5.68 30.61
CA ARG A 41 -3.07 4.97 31.78
C ARG A 41 -4.06 3.86 31.39
N ILE A 42 -4.76 4.03 30.27
CA ILE A 42 -5.77 3.10 29.77
C ILE A 42 -5.24 2.11 28.73
N GLY A 43 -3.93 2.14 28.44
CA GLY A 43 -3.26 1.15 27.58
C GLY A 43 -3.22 1.50 26.10
N GLU A 44 -3.59 2.72 25.71
CA GLU A 44 -3.44 3.21 24.34
C GLU A 44 -1.97 3.56 24.10
N VAL A 45 -1.47 3.29 22.89
CA VAL A 45 -0.09 3.61 22.51
C VAL A 45 -0.09 4.79 21.56
N LEU A 46 0.61 5.84 21.93
CA LEU A 46 0.79 7.05 21.12
C LEU A 46 2.22 7.08 20.56
N ASP A 47 2.37 7.48 19.31
CA ASP A 47 3.71 7.76 18.75
C ASP A 47 4.24 9.14 19.17
N SER A 48 5.44 9.50 18.70
CA SER A 48 6.09 10.78 19.01
C SER A 48 5.30 12.00 18.52
N ASN A 49 4.33 11.82 17.63
CA ASN A 49 3.45 12.87 17.12
C ASN A 49 2.09 12.89 17.83
N GLY A 50 1.88 12.04 18.84
CA GLY A 50 0.62 11.94 19.58
C GLY A 50 -0.49 11.21 18.82
N VAL A 51 -0.14 10.45 17.77
CA VAL A 51 -1.11 9.64 17.01
C VAL A 51 -1.25 8.27 17.66
N GLU A 52 -2.48 7.82 17.86
CA GLU A 52 -2.78 6.48 18.36
C GLU A 52 -2.30 5.41 17.36
N ARG A 53 -1.54 4.45 17.87
CA ARG A 53 -1.03 3.29 17.16
C ARG A 53 -1.57 2.05 17.85
N PHE A 54 -2.09 1.12 17.05
CA PHE A 54 -2.47 -0.17 17.59
C PHE A 54 -1.21 -0.95 17.99
N VAL A 55 -1.32 -1.72 19.07
CA VAL A 55 -0.21 -2.55 19.56
C VAL A 55 0.22 -3.55 18.48
N GLU A 56 -0.72 -4.07 17.70
CA GLU A 56 -0.42 -4.96 16.57
C GLU A 56 0.44 -4.27 15.49
N ASP A 57 0.24 -2.97 15.24
CA ASP A 57 1.04 -2.22 14.26
C ASP A 57 2.49 -2.04 14.73
N ILE A 58 2.71 -1.89 16.04
CA ILE A 58 4.05 -1.75 16.66
C ILE A 58 4.75 -3.11 16.76
N LEU A 59 4.00 -4.17 17.08
CA LEU A 59 4.54 -5.54 17.08
C LEU A 59 4.97 -5.97 15.67
N ASN A 60 4.28 -5.48 14.65
CA ASN A 60 4.61 -5.68 13.24
C ASN A 60 5.58 -4.62 12.67
N SER A 61 5.87 -3.52 13.38
CA SER A 61 6.77 -2.46 12.88
C SER A 61 8.25 -2.83 12.94
N GLY A 62 8.60 -4.02 13.42
CA GLY A 62 9.95 -4.60 13.25
C GLY A 62 10.16 -5.30 11.90
N SER A 63 9.14 -5.36 11.05
CA SER A 63 9.19 -6.07 9.77
C SER A 63 9.30 -5.12 8.56
N THR A 64 9.88 -3.93 8.72
CA THR A 64 9.98 -2.97 7.60
C THR A 64 11.29 -3.03 6.83
N GLU A 65 12.27 -3.83 7.23
CA GLU A 65 13.51 -4.05 6.43
C GLU A 65 13.87 -5.54 6.29
N ASP A 66 13.72 -6.36 7.35
CA ASP A 66 14.12 -7.77 7.29
C ASP A 66 13.08 -8.70 6.62
N GLU A 67 11.77 -8.43 6.75
CA GLU A 67 10.74 -9.19 6.00
C GLU A 67 10.77 -8.87 4.50
N ILE A 68 11.19 -7.66 4.10
CA ILE A 68 11.32 -7.27 2.69
C ILE A 68 12.44 -8.08 2.03
N THR A 69 13.53 -8.32 2.77
CA THR A 69 14.71 -9.03 2.26
C THR A 69 14.54 -10.56 2.32
N PHE A 70 13.82 -11.08 3.31
CA PHE A 70 13.54 -12.52 3.45
C PHE A 70 12.45 -13.00 2.47
N THR A 71 11.38 -12.22 2.27
CA THR A 71 10.34 -12.57 1.28
C THR A 71 10.77 -12.34 -0.17
N GLU A 72 11.62 -11.36 -0.51
CA GLU A 72 12.07 -11.18 -1.92
C GLU A 72 12.87 -12.38 -2.46
N ARG A 73 13.62 -13.11 -1.62
CA ARG A 73 14.37 -14.30 -2.05
C ARG A 73 13.51 -15.55 -2.16
N GLU A 74 12.56 -15.74 -1.25
CA GLU A 74 11.63 -16.89 -1.28
C GLU A 74 10.48 -16.69 -2.29
N LEU A 75 10.02 -15.45 -2.52
CA LEU A 75 9.06 -15.11 -3.58
C LEU A 75 9.66 -15.27 -4.99
N MET A 76 10.99 -15.18 -5.11
CA MET A 76 11.74 -15.49 -6.34
C MET A 76 12.23 -16.95 -6.40
N GLY A 77 11.82 -17.78 -5.44
CA GLY A 77 11.98 -19.23 -5.49
C GLY A 77 11.00 -19.84 -6.51
N GLU A 78 11.52 -20.16 -7.69
CA GLU A 78 10.88 -20.93 -8.77
C GLU A 78 9.63 -20.32 -9.46
N SER A 79 9.73 -19.07 -9.94
CA SER A 79 8.97 -18.64 -11.12
C SER A 79 9.74 -17.68 -12.06
N PRO A 80 9.49 -17.73 -13.38
CA PRO A 80 10.51 -17.55 -14.41
C PRO A 80 10.50 -16.16 -15.05
N SER A 81 10.67 -15.09 -14.29
CA SER A 81 10.80 -13.75 -14.88
C SER A 81 12.06 -13.03 -14.39
N THR A 82 13.19 -13.38 -14.99
CA THR A 82 14.41 -12.56 -15.07
C THR A 82 14.18 -11.26 -15.89
N GLN A 83 12.92 -10.82 -16.05
CA GLN A 83 12.52 -9.70 -16.89
C GLN A 83 12.63 -8.39 -16.13
N LYS A 84 13.35 -7.45 -16.77
CA LYS A 84 13.55 -6.09 -16.28
C LYS A 84 12.20 -5.36 -16.23
N GLY A 85 11.65 -5.17 -15.02
CA GLY A 85 10.35 -4.52 -14.83
C GLY A 85 9.32 -5.35 -14.06
N ALA A 86 9.64 -6.60 -13.71
CA ALA A 86 8.81 -7.42 -12.85
C ALA A 86 8.76 -6.87 -11.41
N ILE A 87 7.55 -6.79 -10.86
CA ILE A 87 7.28 -6.33 -9.50
C ILE A 87 6.37 -7.33 -8.82
N VAL A 88 6.88 -8.01 -7.81
CA VAL A 88 6.11 -8.95 -6.99
C VAL A 88 5.73 -8.29 -5.66
N ILE A 89 4.48 -8.46 -5.24
CA ILE A 89 4.00 -8.10 -3.90
C ILE A 89 3.32 -9.31 -3.25
N SER A 90 3.48 -9.43 -1.93
CA SER A 90 2.75 -10.41 -1.13
C SER A 90 1.29 -9.97 -0.96
N LEU A 91 0.38 -10.94 -1.06
CA LEU A 91 -1.05 -10.81 -0.72
C LEU A 91 -1.38 -11.57 0.56
N GLN A 92 -0.39 -11.83 1.42
CA GLN A 92 -0.61 -12.48 2.70
C GLN A 92 -1.62 -11.71 3.56
N GLY A 93 -2.57 -12.44 4.15
CA GLY A 93 -3.63 -11.86 4.98
C GLY A 93 -4.74 -11.14 4.19
N HIS A 94 -4.76 -11.26 2.86
CA HIS A 94 -5.90 -10.84 2.05
C HIS A 94 -7.01 -11.89 2.00
N THR A 95 -8.23 -11.42 1.78
CA THR A 95 -9.40 -12.24 1.44
C THR A 95 -9.84 -11.94 0.01
N GLY A 96 -10.80 -12.70 -0.52
CA GLY A 96 -11.32 -12.43 -1.87
C GLY A 96 -11.83 -10.98 -2.01
N ALA A 97 -12.54 -10.49 -0.99
CA ALA A 97 -13.07 -9.12 -0.98
C ALA A 97 -11.97 -8.05 -0.98
N THR A 98 -10.86 -8.26 -0.27
CA THR A 98 -9.77 -7.26 -0.20
C THR A 98 -8.91 -7.27 -1.47
N ILE A 99 -8.74 -8.43 -2.13
CA ILE A 99 -8.08 -8.48 -3.44
C ILE A 99 -8.96 -7.84 -4.51
N ARG A 100 -10.28 -8.03 -4.47
CA ARG A 100 -11.21 -7.27 -5.32
C ARG A 100 -11.06 -5.76 -5.11
N ASN A 101 -10.93 -5.31 -3.85
CA ASN A 101 -10.67 -3.90 -3.58
C ASN A 101 -9.36 -3.43 -4.21
N LEU A 102 -8.29 -4.23 -4.15
CA LEU A 102 -7.02 -3.91 -4.81
C LEU A 102 -7.21 -3.77 -6.33
N ILE A 103 -7.90 -4.72 -6.97
CA ILE A 103 -8.20 -4.66 -8.42
C ILE A 103 -8.99 -3.39 -8.75
N ASN A 104 -10.01 -3.05 -7.96
CA ASN A 104 -10.80 -1.83 -8.15
C ASN A 104 -9.95 -0.56 -8.01
N MET A 105 -9.07 -0.51 -7.00
CA MET A 105 -8.15 0.61 -6.83
C MET A 105 -7.23 0.76 -8.04
N LEU A 106 -6.66 -0.34 -8.55
CA LEU A 106 -5.82 -0.35 -9.73
C LEU A 106 -6.59 0.10 -10.97
N ALA A 107 -7.77 -0.47 -11.24
CA ALA A 107 -8.63 -0.07 -12.36
C ALA A 107 -8.93 1.44 -12.34
N SER A 108 -9.24 1.98 -11.15
CA SER A 108 -9.57 3.41 -10.99
C SER A 108 -8.38 4.37 -11.14
N LYS A 109 -7.14 3.87 -11.11
CA LYS A 109 -5.91 4.67 -11.09
C LYS A 109 -4.91 4.32 -12.20
N GLN A 110 -5.14 3.25 -12.98
CA GLN A 110 -4.19 2.80 -14.00
C GLN A 110 -3.90 3.85 -15.06
N LYS A 111 -4.87 4.71 -15.43
CA LYS A 111 -4.61 5.86 -16.32
C LYS A 111 -3.61 6.85 -15.72
N LEU A 112 -3.74 7.19 -14.43
CA LEU A 112 -2.82 8.10 -13.74
C LEU A 112 -1.43 7.48 -13.61
N LEU A 113 -1.38 6.17 -13.32
CA LEU A 113 -0.12 5.42 -13.24
C LEU A 113 0.54 5.34 -14.62
N ALA A 114 -0.19 5.01 -15.68
CA ALA A 114 0.31 5.02 -17.05
C ALA A 114 0.92 6.38 -17.43
N LEU A 115 0.22 7.50 -17.14
CA LEU A 115 0.74 8.85 -17.36
C LEU A 115 2.02 9.12 -16.56
N ALA A 116 2.06 8.72 -15.28
CA ALA A 116 3.24 8.92 -14.43
C ALA A 116 4.43 8.09 -14.89
N LEU A 117 4.18 6.86 -15.34
CA LEU A 117 5.18 5.94 -15.85
C LEU A 117 5.65 6.33 -17.25
N GLY A 118 4.82 7.01 -18.03
CA GLY A 118 5.10 7.39 -19.41
C GLY A 118 5.00 6.22 -20.38
N VAL A 119 4.26 5.17 -20.01
CA VAL A 119 4.04 3.96 -20.79
C VAL A 119 2.56 3.57 -20.70
N ASP A 120 2.06 2.80 -21.67
CA ASP A 120 0.69 2.29 -21.63
C ASP A 120 0.59 1.10 -20.66
N TRP A 121 0.52 1.42 -19.37
CA TRP A 121 0.44 0.43 -18.30
C TRP A 121 -1.01 0.24 -17.84
N GLN A 122 -1.64 -0.83 -18.31
CA GLN A 122 -3.03 -1.19 -18.00
C GLN A 122 -3.10 -2.63 -17.47
N PRO A 123 -2.80 -2.84 -16.18
CA PRO A 123 -2.80 -4.18 -15.59
C PRO A 123 -4.20 -4.80 -15.50
N VAL A 124 -5.24 -3.98 -15.35
CA VAL A 124 -6.63 -4.43 -15.28
C VAL A 124 -7.31 -4.13 -16.61
N GLY A 125 -7.66 -5.18 -17.35
CA GLY A 125 -8.40 -5.07 -18.60
C GLY A 125 -9.81 -4.49 -18.41
N THR A 126 -10.37 -3.99 -19.50
CA THR A 126 -11.75 -3.46 -19.55
C THR A 126 -12.75 -4.52 -19.12
N GLY A 127 -13.73 -4.16 -18.29
CA GLY A 127 -14.81 -5.07 -17.85
C GLY A 127 -14.47 -5.92 -16.62
N VAL A 128 -13.18 -6.15 -16.35
CA VAL A 128 -12.75 -7.02 -15.22
C VAL A 128 -13.27 -6.52 -13.88
N ALA A 129 -13.22 -5.21 -13.64
CA ALA A 129 -13.66 -4.64 -12.37
C ALA A 129 -15.20 -4.67 -12.21
N GLU A 130 -15.93 -4.48 -13.31
CA GLU A 130 -17.38 -4.58 -13.37
C GLU A 130 -17.86 -6.02 -13.11
N GLU A 131 -17.25 -6.99 -13.78
CA GLU A 131 -17.56 -8.42 -13.62
C GLU A 131 -17.30 -8.89 -12.19
N LEU A 132 -16.19 -8.47 -11.57
CA LEU A 132 -15.88 -8.78 -10.17
C LEU A 132 -16.76 -8.02 -9.16
N ALA A 133 -17.38 -6.90 -9.55
CA ALA A 133 -18.28 -6.16 -8.68
C ALA A 133 -19.65 -6.85 -8.57
N GLU A 134 -20.11 -7.50 -9.65
CA GLU A 134 -21.36 -8.27 -9.68
C GLU A 134 -21.20 -9.65 -9.01
N ALA A 135 -19.98 -10.20 -9.02
CA ALA A 135 -19.68 -11.46 -8.38
C ALA A 135 -19.75 -11.39 -6.84
N LYS A 136 -20.30 -12.44 -6.23
CA LYS A 136 -20.15 -12.68 -4.78
C LYS A 136 -18.73 -13.15 -4.54
N VAL A 137 -17.89 -12.23 -4.04
CA VAL A 137 -16.50 -12.50 -3.71
C VAL A 137 -16.29 -12.24 -2.23
N THR A 138 -16.30 -13.29 -1.42
CA THR A 138 -16.00 -13.21 0.02
C THR A 138 -14.71 -13.91 0.37
N ASP A 139 -14.47 -15.11 -0.18
CA ASP A 139 -13.27 -15.88 0.07
C ASP A 139 -12.33 -15.98 -1.15
N LEU A 140 -11.14 -16.56 -0.94
CA LEU A 140 -10.12 -16.69 -1.98
C LEU A 140 -10.49 -17.70 -3.07
N LYS A 141 -11.29 -18.73 -2.75
CA LYS A 141 -11.69 -19.77 -3.72
C LYS A 141 -12.74 -19.24 -4.69
N GLU A 142 -13.73 -18.52 -4.16
CA GLU A 142 -14.71 -17.78 -4.95
C GLU A 142 -14.02 -16.76 -5.86
N LEU A 143 -13.05 -16.02 -5.31
CA LEU A 143 -12.28 -15.07 -6.13
C LEU A 143 -11.53 -15.78 -7.26
N GLU A 144 -10.78 -16.85 -6.96
CA GLU A 144 -10.02 -17.59 -7.97
C GLU A 144 -10.93 -18.10 -9.10
N ALA A 145 -12.09 -18.67 -8.74
CA ALA A 145 -13.07 -19.15 -9.72
C ALA A 145 -13.63 -18.01 -10.61
N ASN A 146 -13.85 -16.82 -10.04
CA ASN A 146 -14.29 -15.65 -10.80
C ASN A 146 -13.15 -15.02 -11.63
N LEU A 147 -11.90 -15.17 -11.21
CA LEU A 147 -10.74 -14.66 -11.95
C LEU A 147 -10.34 -15.55 -13.12
N GLU A 148 -10.55 -16.86 -13.02
CA GLU A 148 -10.18 -17.83 -14.07
C GLU A 148 -10.64 -17.43 -15.48
N PRO A 149 -11.93 -17.08 -15.74
CA PRO A 149 -12.36 -16.62 -17.05
C PRO A 149 -11.78 -15.24 -17.45
N LEU A 150 -11.32 -14.44 -16.48
CA LEU A 150 -10.80 -13.09 -16.67
C LEU A 150 -9.28 -13.02 -16.84
N ARG A 151 -8.56 -14.13 -16.62
CA ARG A 151 -7.10 -14.18 -16.74
C ARG A 151 -6.56 -13.63 -18.07
N PRO A 152 -7.19 -13.90 -19.24
CA PRO A 152 -6.74 -13.31 -20.52
C PRO A 152 -6.81 -11.76 -20.54
N SER A 153 -7.68 -11.17 -19.73
CA SER A 153 -7.86 -9.72 -19.60
C SER A 153 -6.92 -9.08 -18.58
N LEU A 154 -6.20 -9.86 -17.78
CA LEU A 154 -5.18 -9.40 -16.82
C LEU A 154 -3.79 -9.35 -17.48
N LYS A 155 -3.60 -8.43 -18.42
CA LYS A 155 -2.45 -8.41 -19.34
C LYS A 155 -1.09 -8.13 -18.68
N ALA A 156 -1.07 -7.30 -17.63
CA ALA A 156 0.16 -6.87 -16.97
C ALA A 156 0.20 -7.25 -15.48
N PHE A 157 -0.63 -8.21 -15.08
CA PHE A 157 -0.78 -8.63 -13.69
C PHE A 157 -1.19 -10.11 -13.57
N GLN A 158 -0.44 -10.90 -12.82
CA GLN A 158 -0.80 -12.27 -12.48
C GLN A 158 -1.04 -12.38 -10.97
N ILE A 159 -2.12 -13.06 -10.60
CA ILE A 159 -2.41 -13.40 -9.21
C ILE A 159 -2.23 -14.89 -9.05
N ASN A 160 -1.37 -15.29 -8.12
CA ASN A 160 -1.27 -16.67 -7.70
C ASN A 160 -1.81 -16.77 -6.26
N LEU A 161 -2.99 -17.37 -6.12
CA LEU A 161 -3.66 -17.59 -4.84
C LEU A 161 -3.44 -18.99 -4.26
N SER A 162 -2.82 -19.89 -5.04
CA SER A 162 -2.72 -21.32 -4.72
C SER A 162 -1.42 -21.69 -3.98
N GLY A 163 -0.44 -20.79 -3.93
CA GLY A 163 0.83 -20.99 -3.23
C GLY A 163 0.73 -20.86 -1.70
N PRO A 164 1.81 -21.23 -0.97
CA PRO A 164 1.88 -21.09 0.50
C PRO A 164 1.75 -19.62 0.94
N VAL A 165 2.20 -18.69 0.09
CA VAL A 165 1.97 -17.26 0.19
C VAL A 165 1.29 -16.81 -1.09
N PRO A 166 0.08 -16.24 -1.02
CA PRO A 166 -0.56 -15.63 -2.18
C PRO A 166 0.24 -14.42 -2.67
N ILE A 167 0.43 -14.30 -3.98
CA ILE A 167 1.26 -13.25 -4.58
C ILE A 167 0.59 -12.59 -5.77
N ALA A 168 1.07 -11.39 -6.04
CA ALA A 168 0.64 -10.51 -7.11
C ALA A 168 1.88 -10.07 -7.89
N GLU A 169 2.01 -10.48 -9.14
CA GLU A 169 3.14 -10.14 -10.02
C GLU A 169 2.69 -9.17 -11.10
N PHE A 170 3.35 -8.00 -11.18
CA PHE A 170 3.09 -6.97 -12.16
C PHE A 170 4.27 -6.83 -13.12
N CYS A 171 3.98 -6.62 -14.39
CA CYS A 171 5.00 -6.27 -15.38
C CYS A 171 4.83 -4.81 -15.80
N ALA A 172 5.91 -4.04 -15.73
CA ALA A 172 5.99 -2.68 -16.26
C ALA A 172 7.32 -2.54 -17.01
N ASP A 173 7.28 -2.80 -18.32
CA ASP A 173 8.46 -2.72 -19.16
C ASP A 173 8.86 -1.27 -19.47
N SER A 174 10.13 -1.08 -19.83
CA SER A 174 10.66 0.18 -20.38
C SER A 174 10.53 1.41 -19.45
N ILE A 175 10.44 1.20 -18.14
CA ILE A 175 10.47 2.28 -17.14
C ILE A 175 11.82 2.36 -16.43
N SER A 176 12.18 3.55 -15.93
CA SER A 176 13.42 3.77 -15.18
C SER A 176 13.39 3.06 -13.83
N GLU A 177 14.57 2.74 -13.28
CA GLU A 177 14.70 2.06 -11.98
C GLU A 177 13.98 2.81 -10.84
N ASP A 178 14.06 4.14 -10.80
CA ASP A 178 13.34 4.95 -9.81
C ASP A 178 11.82 4.79 -9.91
N LYS A 179 11.30 4.59 -11.12
CA LYS A 179 9.87 4.36 -11.36
C LYS A 179 9.46 2.94 -10.99
N VAL A 180 10.34 1.94 -11.19
CA VAL A 180 10.11 0.57 -10.71
C VAL A 180 10.02 0.56 -9.19
N LYS A 181 10.97 1.23 -8.49
CA LYS A 181 10.96 1.36 -7.02
C LYS A 181 9.69 2.08 -6.54
N ALA A 182 9.36 3.20 -7.16
CA ALA A 182 8.17 3.98 -6.84
C ALA A 182 6.86 3.18 -7.07
N LEU A 183 6.75 2.48 -8.21
CA LEU A 183 5.59 1.65 -8.52
C LEU A 183 5.44 0.49 -7.54
N ARG A 184 6.55 -0.19 -7.19
CA ARG A 184 6.55 -1.25 -6.17
C ARG A 184 6.02 -0.74 -4.82
N GLU A 185 6.49 0.43 -4.38
CA GLU A 185 6.03 1.03 -3.13
C GLU A 185 4.53 1.37 -3.17
N VAL A 186 4.06 1.96 -4.27
CA VAL A 186 2.63 2.25 -4.47
C VAL A 186 1.78 0.99 -4.48
N LEU A 187 2.23 -0.08 -5.14
CA LEU A 187 1.52 -1.35 -5.20
C LEU A 187 1.42 -2.02 -3.82
N LYS A 188 2.51 -2.02 -3.05
CA LYS A 188 2.51 -2.50 -1.66
C LYS A 188 1.56 -1.68 -0.78
N ALA A 189 1.62 -0.34 -0.88
CA ALA A 189 0.74 0.54 -0.11
C ALA A 189 -0.73 0.37 -0.51
N ALA A 190 -1.02 0.17 -1.80
CA ALA A 190 -2.37 -0.09 -2.30
C ALA A 190 -2.92 -1.43 -1.80
N ALA A 191 -2.10 -2.49 -1.79
CA ALA A 191 -2.49 -3.78 -1.22
C ALA A 191 -2.82 -3.65 0.28
N ASN A 192 -1.97 -2.96 1.05
CA ASN A 192 -2.23 -2.70 2.47
C ASN A 192 -3.53 -1.91 2.69
N GLN A 193 -3.75 -0.84 1.93
CA GLN A 193 -4.99 -0.06 2.02
C GLN A 193 -6.22 -0.90 1.63
N ALA A 194 -6.12 -1.75 0.61
CA ALA A 194 -7.23 -2.60 0.18
C ALA A 194 -7.72 -3.56 1.27
N ARG A 195 -6.84 -3.99 2.20
CA ARG A 195 -7.20 -4.79 3.38
C ARG A 195 -8.01 -4.02 4.42
N GLN A 196 -7.76 -2.73 4.55
CA GLN A 196 -8.41 -1.86 5.55
C GLN A 196 -9.77 -1.35 5.08
N LEU A 197 -10.02 -1.37 3.77
CA LEU A 197 -11.26 -0.87 3.18
C LEU A 197 -12.36 -1.94 3.18
N LYS A 198 -13.57 -1.53 3.59
CA LYS A 198 -14.79 -2.34 3.37
C LYS A 198 -15.10 -2.49 1.87
N TYR A 199 -14.85 -1.44 1.09
CA TYR A 199 -15.08 -1.40 -0.34
C TYR A 199 -14.18 -0.34 -1.01
N ALA A 200 -13.71 -0.63 -2.22
CA ALA A 200 -13.08 0.32 -3.12
C ALA A 200 -13.83 0.42 -4.44
N SER A 201 -13.98 1.64 -4.96
CA SER A 201 -14.62 1.88 -6.26
C SER A 201 -13.62 1.76 -7.41
N SER A 202 -14.02 1.10 -8.50
CA SER A 202 -13.27 1.02 -9.75
C SER A 202 -13.42 2.26 -10.63
N LYS A 203 -14.39 3.13 -10.33
CA LYS A 203 -14.69 4.32 -11.15
C LYS A 203 -13.51 5.29 -11.14
N VAL A 204 -13.12 5.73 -12.32
CA VAL A 204 -12.12 6.78 -12.48
C VAL A 204 -12.67 8.09 -11.92
N SER A 205 -11.84 8.81 -11.19
CA SER A 205 -12.17 10.10 -10.58
C SER A 205 -11.08 11.10 -10.85
N GLN A 206 -11.44 12.36 -11.12
CA GLN A 206 -10.51 13.50 -11.22
C GLN A 206 -9.47 13.35 -12.34
N GLU A 207 -9.91 13.52 -13.59
CA GLU A 207 -9.02 13.48 -14.77
C GLU A 207 -8.43 14.85 -15.16
N ASP A 208 -9.04 15.97 -14.74
CA ASP A 208 -8.67 17.33 -15.18
C ASP A 208 -7.27 17.78 -14.74
N ASN A 209 -6.79 17.27 -13.60
CA ASN A 209 -5.47 17.57 -13.06
C ASN A 209 -4.80 16.28 -12.55
N PRO A 210 -4.11 15.53 -13.44
CA PRO A 210 -3.48 14.26 -13.10
C PRO A 210 -2.45 14.38 -11.98
N LYS A 211 -1.67 15.46 -11.94
CA LYS A 211 -0.66 15.70 -10.89
C LYS A 211 -1.29 15.85 -9.51
N TYR A 212 -2.38 16.62 -9.40
CA TYR A 212 -3.14 16.75 -8.16
C TYR A 212 -3.76 15.42 -7.75
N ALA A 213 -4.46 14.76 -8.67
CA ALA A 213 -5.17 13.52 -8.41
C ALA A 213 -4.23 12.42 -7.90
N LEU A 214 -3.09 12.23 -8.57
CA LEU A 214 -2.10 11.24 -8.15
C LEU A 214 -1.50 11.61 -6.78
N ARG A 215 -1.13 12.88 -6.55
CA ARG A 215 -0.60 13.32 -5.25
C ARG A 215 -1.56 13.01 -4.10
N VAL A 216 -2.84 13.35 -4.26
CA VAL A 216 -3.85 13.09 -3.22
C VAL A 216 -4.00 11.60 -2.95
N TRP A 217 -3.97 10.78 -4.00
CA TRP A 217 -4.02 9.33 -3.82
C TRP A 217 -2.78 8.78 -3.10
N LEU A 218 -1.57 9.24 -3.44
CA LEU A 218 -0.35 8.87 -2.72
C LEU A 218 -0.43 9.24 -1.22
N ILE A 219 -0.98 10.41 -0.88
CA ILE A 219 -1.20 10.81 0.52
C ILE A 219 -2.18 9.85 1.21
N ARG A 220 -3.28 9.47 0.54
CA ARG A 220 -4.24 8.51 1.09
C ARG A 220 -3.63 7.13 1.30
N LEU A 221 -2.65 6.75 0.49
CA LEU A 221 -1.88 5.51 0.65
C LEU A 221 -0.85 5.58 1.80
N GLY A 222 -0.71 6.72 2.48
CA GLY A 222 0.29 6.93 3.53
C GLY A 222 1.66 7.38 3.01
N LEU A 223 1.81 7.63 1.71
CA LEU A 223 3.09 7.99 1.08
C LEU A 223 3.39 9.49 1.16
N ASN A 224 3.19 10.10 2.33
CA ASN A 224 3.34 11.55 2.58
C ASN A 224 4.64 11.93 3.31
N GLY A 225 5.27 10.98 4.00
CA GLY A 225 6.52 11.16 4.74
C GLY A 225 7.75 11.49 3.88
N SER A 226 8.83 11.89 4.54
CA SER A 226 10.10 12.26 3.89
C SER A 226 10.77 11.08 3.19
N GLU A 227 10.62 9.88 3.74
CA GLU A 227 11.06 8.60 3.20
C GLU A 227 10.46 8.33 1.80
N HIS A 228 9.21 8.71 1.58
CA HIS A 228 8.50 8.55 0.31
C HIS A 228 8.73 9.72 -0.67
N LYS A 229 9.65 10.65 -0.37
CA LYS A 229 9.93 11.81 -1.24
C LYS A 229 10.41 11.37 -2.63
N GLY A 230 11.24 10.33 -2.70
CA GLY A 230 11.73 9.76 -3.97
C GLY A 230 10.58 9.25 -4.85
N THR A 231 9.69 8.45 -4.27
CA THR A 231 8.50 7.91 -4.95
C THR A 231 7.57 8.99 -5.46
N ARG A 232 7.26 9.98 -4.63
CA ARG A 232 6.46 11.14 -5.05
C ARG A 232 7.12 11.90 -6.19
N ALA A 233 8.43 12.12 -6.14
CA ALA A 233 9.17 12.80 -7.20
C ALA A 233 9.13 12.01 -8.51
N ALA A 234 9.42 10.70 -8.45
CA ALA A 234 9.46 9.82 -9.63
C ALA A 234 8.12 9.76 -10.38
N LEU A 235 7.00 9.74 -9.65
CA LEU A 235 5.66 9.62 -10.23
C LEU A 235 5.03 10.96 -10.61
N LEU A 236 5.29 12.04 -9.87
CA LEU A 236 4.65 13.33 -10.12
C LEU A 236 5.39 14.20 -11.13
N LYS A 237 6.70 14.02 -11.33
CA LYS A 237 7.53 14.92 -12.16
C LYS A 237 7.02 15.07 -13.59
N GLY A 238 6.55 13.98 -14.20
CA GLY A 238 6.06 13.96 -15.59
C GLY A 238 4.58 14.33 -15.77
N LEU A 239 3.82 14.55 -14.70
CA LEU A 239 2.38 14.79 -14.80
C LEU A 239 2.06 16.27 -15.04
N GLY A 240 1.11 16.50 -15.95
CA GLY A 240 0.51 17.80 -16.21
C GLY A 240 -0.37 18.29 -15.04
N GLY A 241 -0.55 19.62 -14.96
CA GLY A 241 -1.36 20.27 -13.93
C GLY A 241 -0.57 20.76 -12.71
N ASN A 242 -1.29 21.21 -11.69
CA ASN A 242 -0.74 21.78 -10.45
C ASN A 242 -0.96 20.82 -9.27
N SER A 243 0.03 20.60 -8.41
CA SER A 243 -0.11 19.70 -7.27
C SER A 243 -0.95 20.25 -6.10
N ALA A 244 -1.19 21.56 -6.05
CA ALA A 244 -1.87 22.23 -4.95
C ALA A 244 -3.38 22.39 -5.18
N PHE A 245 -3.81 22.53 -6.44
CA PHE A 245 -5.19 22.84 -6.79
C PHE A 245 -5.86 21.70 -7.55
N ARG A 246 -7.13 21.42 -7.25
CA ARG A 246 -7.90 20.35 -7.91
C ARG A 246 -8.15 20.64 -9.39
N GLY A 247 -8.40 21.89 -9.75
CA GLY A 247 -8.53 22.33 -11.14
C GLY A 247 -7.21 22.93 -11.67
N VAL A 248 -7.07 23.00 -12.98
CA VAL A 248 -6.13 23.93 -13.63
C VAL A 248 -6.76 25.32 -13.52
N GLU A 249 -6.18 26.24 -12.76
CA GLU A 249 -6.67 27.63 -12.70
C GLU A 249 -6.77 28.19 -14.12
N PRO A 250 -7.85 28.93 -14.48
CA PRO A 250 -7.86 29.69 -15.71
C PRO A 250 -6.70 30.68 -15.67
N LYS A 251 -5.94 30.79 -16.77
CA LYS A 251 -4.96 31.86 -16.93
C LYS A 251 -5.69 33.18 -16.69
N ILE A 252 -5.34 33.91 -15.63
CA ILE A 252 -5.72 35.31 -15.51
C ILE A 252 -4.91 36.02 -16.59
N GLU A 253 -5.50 36.21 -17.77
CA GLU A 253 -4.99 37.16 -18.74
C GLU A 253 -5.00 38.53 -18.05
N LYS A 254 -3.81 39.10 -17.90
CA LYS A 254 -3.59 40.44 -17.38
C LYS A 254 -3.80 41.47 -18.48
#